data_AF-A0A2T7TME5-F1
#
_entry.id   AF-A0A2T7TME5-F1
#
_cell.length_a   1.000
_cell.length_b   1.000
_cell.length_c   1.000
_cell.angle_alpha   90.00
_cell.angle_beta   90.00
_cell.angle_gamma   90.00
#
_symmetry.space_group_name_H-M   'P 1'
#
loop_
_entity.id
_entity.type
_entity.pdbx_description
1 polymer ?
#
loop_
_entity_poly.entity_id
_entity_poly.type
_entity_poly.pdbx_seq_one_letter_code
_entity_poly.pdbx_strand_id
1 'polypeptide(L)'
;MLKIEVDSQLELMLLVQPEESLEWQAQVEGAYTGWHDVESSDHLVGVVKMIAGDGDWLTVQTKGLDQLRVGRYAQTMNTGTGYQLEVARADGGTTYNWRIGLGAAAADAGNEPYAAAVSSQDLGLAAVIEVLVSWLRGQGLPLGYGAALRIYR
;
A
#
# COMPACT_ATOMS: atom_id res chain seq x y z
N MET A 1 9.88 29.28 5.56
CA MET A 1 8.67 28.46 5.34
C MET A 1 9.00 27.49 4.22
N LEU A 2 9.48 26.28 4.56
CA LEU A 2 9.79 25.27 3.55
C LEU A 2 8.46 24.78 2.97
N LYS A 3 8.18 25.11 1.71
CA LYS A 3 7.25 24.36 0.88
C LYS A 3 7.90 23.00 0.66
N ILE A 4 7.43 21.97 1.35
CA ILE A 4 7.72 20.60 0.95
C ILE A 4 6.84 20.35 -0.28
N GLU A 5 7.43 20.31 -1.47
CA GLU A 5 6.72 20.06 -2.74
C GLU A 5 6.12 18.66 -2.73
N VAL A 6 4.81 18.52 -2.87
CA VAL A 6 4.10 17.22 -2.91
C VAL A 6 4.67 16.26 -3.98
N ASP A 7 5.42 16.80 -4.94
CA ASP A 7 5.88 16.11 -6.15
C ASP A 7 7.30 15.52 -6.08
N SER A 8 8.15 15.90 -5.13
CA SER A 8 9.43 15.18 -4.88
C SER A 8 9.25 14.00 -3.90
N GLN A 9 8.01 13.74 -3.46
CA GLN A 9 7.69 13.07 -2.19
C GLN A 9 7.31 11.60 -2.30
N LEU A 10 7.02 11.13 -3.51
CA LEU A 10 6.90 9.72 -3.83
C LEU A 10 8.29 9.12 -4.16
N GLU A 11 9.28 9.93 -4.53
CA GLU A 11 10.65 9.51 -4.90
C GLU A 11 11.47 8.91 -3.73
N LEU A 12 10.95 8.97 -2.50
CA LEU A 12 11.53 8.35 -1.31
C LEU A 12 10.80 7.08 -0.86
N MET A 13 9.79 6.61 -1.64
CA MET A 13 8.67 5.69 -1.36
C MET A 13 8.88 4.51 -0.40
N LEU A 14 9.37 4.79 0.80
CA LEU A 14 9.66 3.87 1.88
C LEU A 14 11.02 3.21 1.68
N LEU A 15 12.08 3.93 2.10
CA LEU A 15 13.45 3.44 2.27
C LEU A 15 13.44 1.99 2.78
N VAL A 16 13.65 1.04 1.86
CA VAL A 16 13.86 -0.35 2.21
C VAL A 16 15.14 -0.39 3.03
N GLN A 17 15.02 -0.76 4.31
CA GLN A 17 16.19 -1.19 5.03
C GLN A 17 16.64 -2.49 4.33
N PRO A 18 17.90 -2.64 3.89
CA PRO A 18 18.35 -3.84 3.16
C PRO A 18 18.05 -5.16 3.89
N GLU A 19 17.90 -5.09 5.22
CA GLU A 19 17.53 -6.19 6.12
C GLU A 19 16.07 -6.16 6.61
N GLU A 20 15.19 -5.36 6.00
CA GLU A 20 13.78 -5.29 6.39
C GLU A 20 13.08 -6.64 6.16
N SER A 21 12.71 -7.30 7.25
CA SER A 21 11.79 -8.44 7.19
C SER A 21 10.36 -7.94 7.11
N LEU A 22 9.59 -8.51 6.19
CA LEU A 22 8.17 -8.18 6.02
C LEU A 22 7.30 -9.37 6.41
N GLU A 23 6.10 -9.06 6.88
CA GLU A 23 5.05 -10.03 7.18
C GLU A 23 3.76 -9.64 6.45
N TRP A 24 2.88 -10.61 6.23
CA TRP A 24 1.60 -10.43 5.58
C TRP A 24 0.48 -11.12 6.34
N GLN A 25 -0.72 -10.58 6.22
CA GLN A 25 -1.96 -11.23 6.66
C GLN A 25 -3.05 -10.93 5.64
N ALA A 26 -4.01 -11.84 5.51
CA ALA A 26 -5.17 -11.65 4.66
C ALA A 26 -6.46 -12.05 5.37
N GLN A 27 -7.56 -11.53 4.86
CA GLN A 27 -8.89 -12.10 5.04
C GLN A 27 -9.37 -12.62 3.70
N VAL A 28 -9.74 -13.89 3.66
CA VAL A 28 -10.28 -14.56 2.47
C VAL A 28 -11.59 -15.21 2.88
N GLU A 29 -12.69 -14.86 2.20
CA GLU A 29 -14.04 -15.36 2.51
C GLU A 29 -14.44 -15.15 4.00
N GLY A 30 -13.97 -14.04 4.59
CA GLY A 30 -14.21 -13.72 6.00
C GLY A 30 -13.32 -14.45 7.00
N ALA A 31 -12.42 -15.34 6.55
CA ALA A 31 -11.48 -16.04 7.42
C ALA A 31 -10.10 -15.36 7.43
N TYR A 32 -9.56 -15.13 8.62
CA TYR A 32 -8.25 -14.50 8.82
C TYR A 32 -7.12 -15.53 8.75
N THR A 33 -6.05 -15.22 8.02
CA THR A 33 -4.88 -16.10 7.90
C THR A 33 -3.94 -16.02 9.12
N GLY A 34 -3.98 -14.92 9.87
CA GLY A 34 -2.91 -14.53 10.79
C GLY A 34 -1.69 -13.96 10.03
N TRP A 35 -0.68 -13.52 10.79
CA TRP A 35 0.57 -12.98 10.25
C TRP A 35 1.54 -14.10 9.85
N HIS A 36 2.10 -13.98 8.66
CA HIS A 36 3.10 -14.89 8.07
C HIS A 36 4.26 -14.10 7.49
N ASP A 37 5.45 -14.70 7.43
CA ASP A 37 6.61 -14.04 6.82
C ASP A 37 6.46 -13.95 5.29
N VAL A 38 6.89 -12.81 4.72
CA VAL A 38 7.04 -12.66 3.27
C VAL A 38 8.36 -13.28 2.85
N GLU A 39 8.29 -14.40 2.15
CA GLU A 39 9.49 -15.16 1.76
C GLU A 39 10.16 -14.62 0.50
N SER A 40 9.36 -14.10 -0.45
CA SER A 40 9.84 -13.60 -1.75
C SER A 40 8.78 -12.77 -2.46
N SER A 41 9.18 -12.08 -3.54
CA SER A 41 8.21 -11.40 -4.41
C SER A 41 7.21 -12.37 -5.04
N ASP A 42 7.65 -13.56 -5.46
CA ASP A 42 6.77 -14.56 -6.09
C ASP A 42 5.76 -15.14 -5.10
N HIS A 43 6.18 -15.35 -3.85
CA HIS A 43 5.26 -15.70 -2.76
C HIS A 43 4.20 -14.61 -2.61
N LEU A 44 4.57 -13.33 -2.55
CA LEU A 44 3.61 -12.24 -2.43
C LEU A 44 2.63 -12.19 -3.61
N VAL A 45 3.08 -12.44 -4.84
CA VAL A 45 2.17 -12.56 -6.01
C VAL A 45 1.15 -13.69 -5.81
N GLY A 46 1.57 -14.82 -5.25
CA GLY A 46 0.67 -15.91 -4.88
C GLY A 46 -0.38 -15.47 -3.86
N VAL A 47 0.05 -14.74 -2.82
CA VAL A 47 -0.83 -14.24 -1.75
C VAL A 47 -1.87 -13.25 -2.29
N VAL A 48 -1.46 -12.29 -3.13
CA VAL A 48 -2.38 -11.30 -3.74
C VAL A 48 -3.44 -11.98 -4.61
N LYS A 49 -3.14 -13.12 -5.23
CA LYS A 49 -4.13 -13.87 -6.02
C LYS A 49 -5.18 -14.58 -5.16
N MET A 50 -4.97 -14.73 -3.85
CA MET A 50 -5.93 -15.37 -2.96
C MET A 50 -7.12 -14.45 -2.63
N ILE A 51 -6.93 -13.13 -2.68
CA ILE A 51 -7.98 -12.13 -2.38
C ILE A 51 -8.89 -11.90 -3.61
N ALA A 52 -9.59 -12.95 -4.02
CA ALA A 52 -10.36 -12.99 -5.26
C ALA A 52 -11.85 -12.65 -5.07
N GLY A 53 -12.38 -12.75 -3.84
CA GLY A 53 -13.76 -12.42 -3.49
C GLY A 53 -13.95 -10.95 -3.13
N ASP A 54 -15.18 -10.47 -3.31
CA ASP A 54 -15.59 -9.14 -2.82
C ASP A 54 -15.42 -9.07 -1.29
N GLY A 55 -14.73 -8.02 -0.83
CA GLY A 55 -14.40 -7.81 0.58
C GLY A 55 -13.17 -8.57 1.08
N ASP A 56 -12.53 -9.38 0.25
CA ASP A 56 -11.23 -9.97 0.59
C ASP A 56 -10.15 -8.88 0.61
N TRP A 57 -9.22 -8.98 1.56
CA TRP A 57 -8.16 -7.98 1.70
C TRP A 57 -6.84 -8.60 2.16
N LEU A 58 -5.76 -7.91 1.86
CA LEU A 58 -4.38 -8.26 2.20
C LEU A 58 -3.68 -7.04 2.78
N THR A 59 -2.93 -7.25 3.85
CA THR A 59 -1.95 -6.29 4.37
C THR A 59 -0.57 -6.92 4.37
N VAL A 60 0.43 -6.17 3.92
CA VAL A 60 1.85 -6.51 3.99
C VAL A 60 2.55 -5.39 4.73
N GLN A 61 3.41 -5.69 5.71
CA GLN A 61 4.06 -4.66 6.51
C GLN A 61 5.46 -5.05 6.98
N THR A 62 6.22 -4.06 7.47
CA THR A 62 7.41 -4.30 8.30
C THR A 62 7.05 -5.23 9.45
N LYS A 63 7.82 -6.30 9.64
CA LYS A 63 7.57 -7.29 10.69
C LYS A 63 7.55 -6.64 12.07
N GLY A 64 6.44 -6.83 12.80
CA GLY A 64 6.25 -6.25 14.12
C GLY A 64 6.04 -4.74 14.10
N LEU A 65 5.47 -4.18 13.03
CA LEU A 65 5.26 -2.74 12.84
C LEU A 65 4.66 -2.05 14.08
N ASP A 66 3.72 -2.69 14.77
CA ASP A 66 3.06 -2.18 15.98
C ASP A 66 4.02 -1.87 17.15
N GLN A 67 5.20 -2.49 17.15
CA GLN A 67 6.25 -2.32 18.16
C GLN A 67 7.38 -1.41 17.69
N LEU A 68 7.38 -1.04 16.41
CA LEU A 68 8.43 -0.25 15.79
C LEU A 68 8.05 1.23 15.77
N ARG A 69 9.07 2.08 15.90
CA ARG A 69 8.90 3.53 15.76
C ARG A 69 8.70 3.94 14.29
N VAL A 70 9.29 3.19 13.36
CA VAL A 70 9.27 3.49 11.93
C VAL A 70 9.07 2.18 11.17
N GLY A 71 8.25 2.23 10.14
CA GLY A 71 8.10 1.13 9.18
C GLY A 71 7.12 1.50 8.09
N ARG A 72 6.67 0.48 7.36
CA ARG A 72 5.81 0.66 6.20
C ARG A 72 4.80 -0.47 6.09
N TYR A 73 3.70 -0.18 5.40
CA TYR A 73 2.76 -1.21 5.00
C TYR A 73 2.19 -0.91 3.61
N ALA A 74 1.63 -1.95 3.00
CA ALA A 74 0.75 -1.86 1.85
C ALA A 74 -0.53 -2.64 2.18
N GLN A 75 -1.67 -2.10 1.78
CA GLN A 75 -2.96 -2.76 1.94
C GLN A 75 -3.72 -2.73 0.62
N THR A 76 -4.35 -3.85 0.30
CA THR A 76 -5.25 -3.95 -0.84
C THR A 76 -6.52 -4.70 -0.47
N MET A 77 -7.64 -4.28 -1.06
CA MET A 77 -8.95 -4.89 -0.88
C MET A 77 -9.60 -5.07 -2.26
N ASN A 78 -10.18 -6.24 -2.47
CA ASN A 78 -11.02 -6.52 -3.63
C ASN A 78 -12.44 -6.00 -3.36
N THR A 79 -12.98 -5.20 -4.27
CA THR A 79 -14.29 -4.54 -4.17
C THR A 79 -15.39 -5.26 -4.97
N GLY A 80 -15.08 -6.43 -5.54
CA GLY A 80 -15.91 -7.13 -6.52
C GLY A 80 -15.81 -6.56 -7.94
N THR A 81 -15.40 -5.30 -8.10
CA THR A 81 -15.18 -4.63 -9.41
C THR A 81 -13.71 -4.41 -9.75
N GLY A 82 -12.83 -4.55 -8.77
CA GLY A 82 -11.38 -4.49 -8.91
C GLY A 82 -10.74 -4.40 -7.53
N TYR A 83 -9.63 -3.67 -7.44
CA TYR A 83 -8.84 -3.60 -6.22
C TYR A 83 -8.52 -2.17 -5.84
N GLN A 84 -8.79 -1.81 -4.59
CA GLN A 84 -8.22 -0.62 -3.98
C GLN A 84 -6.83 -0.97 -3.45
N LEU A 85 -5.89 -0.04 -3.60
CA LEU A 85 -4.52 -0.22 -3.15
C LEU A 85 -4.01 1.05 -2.47
N GLU A 86 -3.42 0.87 -1.31
CA GLU A 86 -2.72 1.91 -0.60
C GLU A 86 -1.36 1.42 -0.08
N VAL A 87 -0.42 2.35 0.01
CA VAL A 87 0.90 2.15 0.61
C VAL A 87 1.13 3.22 1.64
N ALA A 88 1.88 2.93 2.69
CA ALA A 88 2.04 3.87 3.79
C ALA A 88 3.37 3.75 4.51
N ARG A 89 3.77 4.87 5.14
CA ARG A 89 4.87 4.97 6.09
C ARG A 89 4.30 5.29 7.46
N ALA A 90 4.68 4.50 8.47
CA ALA A 90 4.54 4.88 9.86
C ALA A 90 5.86 5.51 10.35
N ASP A 91 5.76 6.65 11.03
CA ASP A 91 6.90 7.37 11.61
C ASP A 91 6.48 8.06 12.93
N GLY A 92 6.87 7.46 14.05
CA GLY A 92 6.76 8.08 15.38
C GLY A 92 5.34 8.48 15.78
N GLY A 93 4.34 7.71 15.36
CA GLY A 93 2.91 7.98 15.61
C GLY A 93 2.20 8.72 14.47
N THR A 94 2.92 9.18 13.44
CA THR A 94 2.31 9.72 12.22
C THR A 94 2.29 8.66 11.13
N THR A 95 1.15 8.48 10.47
CA THR A 95 1.06 7.61 9.29
C THR A 95 0.81 8.44 8.04
N TYR A 96 1.71 8.33 7.08
CA TYR A 96 1.60 8.89 5.74
C TYR A 96 1.10 7.79 4.82
N ASN A 97 -0.12 7.89 4.32
CA ASN A 97 -0.80 6.86 3.53
C ASN A 97 -1.09 7.42 2.13
N TRP A 98 -0.74 6.67 1.11
CA TRP A 98 -0.84 7.02 -0.29
C TRP A 98 -1.79 6.04 -0.96
N ARG A 99 -2.93 6.54 -1.43
CA ARG A 99 -3.84 5.76 -2.26
C ARG A 99 -3.36 5.76 -3.68
N ILE A 100 -3.24 4.58 -4.27
CA ILE A 100 -2.63 4.39 -5.58
C ILE A 100 -3.72 4.39 -6.66
N GLY A 101 -3.46 5.11 -7.74
CA GLY A 101 -4.28 5.10 -8.95
C GLY A 101 -3.43 5.09 -10.21
N LEU A 102 -4.08 4.98 -11.36
CA LEU A 102 -3.47 5.01 -12.68
C LEU A 102 -3.76 6.35 -13.39
N GLY A 103 -2.72 6.99 -13.90
CA GLY A 103 -2.81 8.23 -14.66
C GLY A 103 -3.40 9.38 -13.83
N ALA A 104 -4.23 10.21 -14.48
CA ALA A 104 -4.85 11.36 -13.83
C ALA A 104 -5.80 10.98 -12.67
N ALA A 105 -6.42 9.80 -12.72
CA ALA A 105 -7.32 9.32 -11.67
C ALA A 105 -6.61 9.12 -10.32
N ALA A 106 -5.27 8.99 -10.33
CA ALA A 106 -4.47 8.94 -9.12
C ALA A 106 -4.48 10.25 -8.32
N ALA A 107 -4.55 11.39 -9.01
CA ALA A 107 -4.64 12.71 -8.39
C ALA A 107 -6.07 13.00 -7.88
N ASP A 108 -7.07 12.39 -8.50
CA ASP A 108 -8.49 12.56 -8.18
C ASP A 108 -8.95 11.73 -6.96
N ALA A 109 -8.07 10.92 -6.37
CA ALA A 109 -8.38 10.09 -5.19
C ALA A 109 -8.69 10.87 -3.90
N GLY A 110 -8.87 12.20 -3.98
CA GLY A 110 -9.66 12.99 -3.04
C GLY A 110 -9.19 12.92 -1.58
N ASN A 111 -7.88 12.82 -1.37
CA ASN A 111 -7.30 12.79 -0.03
C ASN A 111 -6.80 14.19 0.34
N GLU A 112 -7.65 14.99 0.98
CA GLU A 112 -7.15 16.10 1.79
C GLU A 112 -6.71 15.55 3.16
N PRO A 113 -5.61 16.06 3.76
CA PRO A 113 -5.26 15.75 5.14
C PRO A 113 -6.46 15.99 6.06
N TYR A 114 -6.79 15.00 6.91
CA TYR A 114 -7.89 15.07 7.88
C TYR A 114 -9.33 15.08 7.31
N ALA A 115 -9.54 14.89 6.01
CA ALA A 115 -10.87 14.75 5.40
C ALA A 115 -11.34 13.28 5.33
N ALA A 116 -12.63 13.06 5.04
CA ALA A 116 -13.19 11.73 4.79
C ALA A 116 -12.68 11.16 3.45
N ALA A 117 -12.47 9.85 3.42
CA ALA A 117 -12.02 9.15 2.22
C ALA A 117 -13.06 9.24 1.09
N VAL A 118 -12.67 9.77 -0.07
CA VAL A 118 -13.45 9.67 -1.32
C VAL A 118 -13.15 8.32 -2.00
N SER A 119 -14.03 7.86 -2.89
CA SER A 119 -13.81 6.62 -3.68
C SER A 119 -12.47 6.69 -4.42
N SER A 120 -11.61 5.70 -4.19
CA SER A 120 -10.40 5.51 -4.97
C SER A 120 -10.71 4.72 -6.25
N GLN A 121 -9.86 4.84 -7.27
CA GLN A 121 -9.97 4.04 -8.48
C GLN A 121 -9.76 2.56 -8.16
N ASP A 122 -10.63 1.70 -8.67
CA ASP A 122 -10.40 0.27 -8.66
C ASP A 122 -9.37 -0.10 -9.74
N LEU A 123 -8.26 -0.68 -9.30
CA LEU A 123 -7.20 -1.21 -10.15
C LEU A 123 -7.49 -2.67 -10.53
N GLY A 124 -6.96 -3.11 -11.67
CA GLY A 124 -6.94 -4.54 -12.00
C GLY A 124 -5.89 -5.30 -11.18
N LEU A 125 -6.07 -6.62 -11.03
CA LEU A 125 -5.14 -7.50 -10.29
C LEU A 125 -3.68 -7.35 -10.74
N ALA A 126 -3.44 -7.28 -12.06
CA ALA A 126 -2.10 -7.12 -12.62
C ALA A 126 -1.43 -5.80 -12.17
N ALA A 127 -2.22 -4.72 -12.11
CA ALA A 127 -1.74 -3.42 -11.67
C ALA A 127 -1.38 -3.42 -10.17
N VAL A 128 -2.20 -4.07 -9.35
CA VAL A 128 -1.89 -4.24 -7.91
C VAL A 128 -0.60 -5.03 -7.71
N ILE A 129 -0.43 -6.13 -8.44
CA ILE A 129 0.79 -6.94 -8.38
C ILE A 129 2.01 -6.11 -8.80
N GLU A 130 1.92 -5.35 -9.88
CA GLU A 130 3.02 -4.52 -10.38
C GLU A 130 3.46 -3.50 -9.32
N VAL A 131 2.50 -2.78 -8.73
CA VAL A 131 2.76 -1.78 -7.70
C VAL A 131 3.33 -2.43 -6.43
N LEU A 132 2.74 -3.53 -5.94
CA LEU A 132 3.19 -4.20 -4.72
C LEU A 132 4.59 -4.80 -4.87
N VAL A 133 4.92 -5.37 -6.04
CA VAL A 133 6.27 -5.91 -6.29
C VAL A 133 7.29 -4.78 -6.39
N SER A 134 6.95 -3.66 -7.03
CA SER A 134 7.81 -2.47 -7.09
C SER A 134 8.05 -1.89 -5.68
N TRP A 135 6.98 -1.75 -4.90
CA TRP A 135 7.00 -1.33 -3.50
C TRP A 135 7.88 -2.24 -2.66
N LEU A 136 7.70 -3.56 -2.75
CA LEU A 136 8.48 -4.56 -2.03
C LEU A 136 9.98 -4.39 -2.28
N ARG A 137 10.36 -4.10 -3.52
CA ARG A 137 11.75 -3.89 -3.96
C ARG A 137 12.29 -2.49 -3.69
N GLY A 138 11.48 -1.57 -3.15
CA GLY A 138 11.88 -0.18 -2.92
C GLY A 138 12.06 0.62 -4.21
N GLN A 139 11.41 0.21 -5.30
CA GLN A 139 11.57 0.80 -6.64
C GLN A 139 10.62 1.98 -6.90
N GLY A 140 9.87 2.42 -5.90
CA GLY A 140 8.85 3.46 -6.07
C GLY A 140 7.59 2.96 -6.79
N LEU A 141 6.75 3.88 -7.28
CA LEU A 141 5.63 3.51 -8.14
C LEU A 141 6.12 3.21 -9.56
N PRO A 142 5.59 2.17 -10.22
CA PRO A 142 5.83 1.97 -11.64
C PRO A 142 5.34 3.17 -12.48
N LEU A 143 5.85 3.29 -13.71
CA LEU A 143 5.47 4.37 -14.62
C LEU A 143 3.96 4.35 -14.92
N GLY A 144 3.33 5.52 -14.85
CA GLY A 144 1.91 5.67 -15.16
C GLY A 144 1.00 5.57 -13.94
N TYR A 145 1.51 5.17 -12.78
CA TYR A 145 0.79 5.24 -11.51
C TYR A 145 1.08 6.56 -10.80
N GLY A 146 0.14 7.00 -9.97
CA GLY A 146 0.32 8.12 -9.06
C GLY A 146 -0.27 7.80 -7.70
N ALA A 147 -0.17 8.76 -6.77
CA ALA A 147 -0.82 8.62 -5.48
C ALA A 147 -1.34 9.93 -4.89
N ALA A 148 -2.39 9.81 -4.07
CA ALA A 148 -2.91 10.89 -3.25
C ALA A 148 -2.58 10.65 -1.77
N LEU A 149 -1.84 11.58 -1.16
CA LEU A 149 -1.37 11.50 0.23
C LEU A 149 -2.46 11.86 1.24
N ARG A 150 -2.62 11.03 2.27
CA ARG A 150 -3.37 11.27 3.49
C ARG A 150 -2.45 11.10 4.71
N ILE A 151 -2.58 11.97 5.71
CA ILE A 151 -1.77 11.92 6.94
C ILE A 151 -2.69 11.68 8.13
N TYR A 152 -2.36 10.67 8.93
CA TYR A 152 -2.99 10.35 10.20
C TYR A 152 -2.04 10.64 11.37
N ARG A 153 -2.59 10.99 12.54
CA ARG A 153 -1.88 11.22 13.81
C ARG A 153 -2.48 10.38 14.92
#